data_AF-A0AAV6K1Z6-F1
#
_entry.id   AF-A0AAV6K1Z6-F1
#
_cell.length_a   1.000
_cell.length_b   1.000
_cell.length_c   1.000
_cell.angle_alpha   90.00
_cell.angle_beta   90.00
_cell.angle_gamma   90.00
#
_symmetry.space_group_name_H-M   'P 1'
#
loop_
_entity.id
_entity.type
_entity.pdbx_description
1 polymer ?
#
loop_
_entity_poly.entity_id
_entity_poly.type
_entity_poly.pdbx_seq_one_letter_code
_entity_poly.pdbx_strand_id
1 'polypeptide(L)'
;MESPEEQQTLIHEVRNKRVISQKKGQPTTTRIARYLKPIADNSNPPVPIPTGTPLLFEIFPHDILDWPTKVIFKGWNSPQSKWQQWVESLAEKHGSVWNQTGILDAIMGSVYEVQFNSDLLLGLAEFWCPETNTFVFPWGEAGLTLEDVAILGGLPVVGEGVGVSVSEELVGIVEEMERQREKILKRRAKKAAHYEWIKRFMEEEGGSEFEHAGFLSLWLSRFVFPSVTGEVIGRHVFPIAAALSKGKPVAIAPAVLGNLYKDLRELKEKAMDSATICVSAPFQLLQLWAFEHFPLISPTPISLHPGEPRIARWNKLNLEINQPLVRSALQLAENFKWRPYAADLEN
;
A
#
# COMPACT_ATOMS: atom_id res chain seq x y z
N MET A 1 4.69 39.00 30.17
CA MET A 1 5.95 38.90 29.41
C MET A 1 6.78 37.91 30.19
N GLU A 2 6.88 36.67 29.72
CA GLU A 2 7.69 35.63 30.36
C GLU A 2 9.18 35.91 30.11
N SER A 3 10.01 35.48 31.05
CA SER A 3 11.45 35.72 31.06
C SER A 3 12.14 35.05 29.84
N PRO A 4 13.19 35.63 29.25
CA PRO A 4 13.96 35.01 28.15
C PRO A 4 14.48 33.60 28.47
N GLU A 5 14.68 33.27 29.75
CA GLU A 5 15.15 31.95 30.19
C GLU A 5 14.03 30.88 30.20
N GLU A 6 12.76 31.25 30.30
CA GLU A 6 11.62 30.31 30.30
C GLU A 6 11.25 29.84 28.88
N GLN A 7 11.65 30.58 27.83
CA GLN A 7 11.39 30.19 26.44
C GLN A 7 12.29 29.05 25.94
N GLN A 8 13.41 28.80 26.62
CA GLN A 8 14.42 27.82 26.20
C GLN A 8 14.07 26.37 26.58
N THR A 9 13.12 26.16 27.51
CA THR A 9 12.68 24.83 27.99
C THR A 9 11.37 24.34 27.35
N LEU A 10 10.69 25.16 26.54
CA LEU A 10 9.44 24.75 25.88
C LEU A 10 9.75 23.85 24.67
N ILE A 11 9.35 22.58 24.74
CA ILE A 11 9.42 21.58 23.65
C ILE A 11 8.51 21.90 22.46
N HIS A 12 7.75 23.00 22.52
CA HIS A 12 6.81 23.40 21.50
C HIS A 12 7.00 24.87 21.11
N GLU A 13 6.85 25.16 19.83
CA GLU A 13 6.70 26.50 19.26
C GLU A 13 5.22 26.81 19.05
N VAL A 14 4.85 28.07 19.24
CA VAL A 14 3.47 28.53 19.11
C VAL A 14 3.36 29.37 17.85
N ARG A 15 2.60 28.92 16.85
CA ARG A 15 2.40 29.64 15.59
C ARG A 15 0.91 29.93 15.36
N ASN A 16 0.61 31.14 14.89
CA ASN A 16 -0.73 31.50 14.44
C ASN A 16 -1.00 30.83 13.09
N LYS A 17 -1.93 29.87 13.04
CA LYS A 17 -2.35 29.25 11.78
C LYS A 17 -3.78 29.65 11.46
N ARG A 18 -4.00 30.06 10.21
CA ARG A 18 -5.36 30.21 9.67
C ARG A 18 -5.92 28.81 9.45
N VAL A 19 -7.02 28.50 10.13
CA VAL A 19 -7.74 27.24 9.94
C VAL A 19 -9.01 27.57 9.16
N ILE A 20 -9.17 26.91 8.02
CA ILE A 20 -10.36 27.03 7.19
C ILE A 20 -11.41 26.07 7.77
N SER A 21 -12.56 26.61 8.19
CA SER A 21 -13.70 25.81 8.62
C SER A 21 -14.38 25.24 7.36
N GLN A 22 -14.52 23.91 7.27
CA GLN A 22 -15.14 23.23 6.11
C GLN A 22 -16.65 23.49 5.99
N LYS A 23 -17.29 24.21 6.91
CA LYS A 23 -18.70 24.61 6.79
C LYS A 23 -18.81 25.85 5.90
N LYS A 24 -19.46 25.70 4.74
CA LYS A 24 -19.78 26.79 3.80
C LYS A 24 -20.30 28.02 4.55
N GLY A 25 -19.54 29.12 4.48
CA GLY A 25 -19.97 30.45 4.92
C GLY A 25 -19.41 30.98 6.25
N GLN A 26 -18.53 30.26 6.96
CA GLN A 26 -17.86 30.81 8.14
C GLN A 26 -16.52 31.49 7.81
N PRO A 27 -16.18 32.63 8.45
CA PRO A 27 -14.91 33.31 8.23
C PRO A 27 -13.73 32.44 8.68
N THR A 28 -12.62 32.52 7.95
CA THR A 28 -11.36 31.87 8.31
C THR A 28 -10.98 32.23 9.74
N THR A 29 -10.88 31.24 10.61
CA THR A 29 -10.56 31.48 12.02
C THR A 29 -9.08 31.26 12.24
N THR A 30 -8.37 32.28 12.71
CA THR A 30 -6.98 32.13 13.14
C THR A 30 -6.97 31.44 14.49
N ARG A 31 -6.36 30.26 14.58
CA ARG A 31 -6.14 29.55 15.85
C ARG A 31 -4.65 29.46 16.14
N ILE A 32 -4.33 29.55 17.42
CA ILE A 32 -2.99 29.32 17.93
C ILE A 32 -2.73 27.81 17.88
N ALA A 33 -1.80 27.37 17.04
CA ALA A 33 -1.35 25.99 16.97
C ALA A 33 -0.01 25.87 17.70
N ARG A 34 0.14 24.80 18.51
CA ARG A 34 1.39 24.46 19.20
C ARG A 34 2.03 23.32 18.42
N TYR A 35 3.21 23.55 17.86
CA TYR A 35 4.02 22.55 17.17
C TYR A 35 5.16 22.14 18.08
N LEU A 36 5.63 20.89 18.00
CA LEU A 36 6.88 20.55 18.65
C LEU A 36 8.02 21.34 18.00
N LYS A 37 8.93 21.91 18.79
CA LYS A 37 10.16 22.48 18.25
C LYS A 37 10.93 21.34 17.58
N PRO A 38 11.44 21.51 16.34
CA PRO A 38 12.38 20.55 15.76
C PRO A 38 13.53 20.35 16.74
N ILE A 39 13.73 19.12 17.21
CA ILE A 39 14.74 18.81 18.24
C ILE A 39 16.15 18.75 17.61
N ALA A 40 16.23 18.64 16.28
CA ALA A 40 17.49 18.57 15.56
C ALA A 40 17.73 19.87 14.75
N ASP A 41 18.85 20.54 15.05
CA ASP A 41 19.54 21.32 14.03
C ASP A 41 20.15 20.33 13.04
N ASN A 42 19.92 20.52 11.73
CA ASN A 42 20.46 19.70 10.64
C ASN A 42 22.02 19.67 10.58
N SER A 43 22.72 20.20 11.59
CA SER A 43 24.17 20.29 11.67
C SER A 43 24.83 19.11 12.39
N ASN A 44 24.08 18.31 13.15
CA ASN A 44 24.63 17.13 13.82
C ASN A 44 24.43 15.89 12.96
N PRO A 45 25.45 15.03 12.81
CA PRO A 45 25.28 13.76 12.14
C PRO A 45 24.18 12.96 12.86
N PRO A 46 23.32 12.24 12.12
CA PRO A 46 22.28 11.41 12.71
C PRO A 46 22.94 10.45 13.69
N VAL A 47 22.43 10.44 14.93
CA VAL A 47 22.88 9.48 15.94
C VAL A 47 22.53 8.09 15.40
N PRO A 48 23.50 7.16 15.28
CA PRO A 48 23.21 5.80 14.87
C PRO A 48 22.13 5.25 15.78
N ILE A 49 21.00 4.84 15.21
CA ILE A 49 19.94 4.19 15.98
C ILE A 49 20.50 2.84 16.39
N PRO A 50 20.68 2.56 17.69
CA PRO A 50 21.18 1.26 18.12
C PRO A 50 20.09 0.23 17.85
N THR A 51 20.14 -0.42 16.70
CA THR A 51 19.33 -1.62 16.45
C THR A 51 19.99 -2.77 17.21
N GLY A 52 19.20 -3.49 18.01
CA GLY A 52 19.69 -4.68 18.72
C GLY A 52 20.09 -5.82 17.77
N THR A 53 19.75 -5.70 16.48
CA THR A 53 20.04 -6.67 15.44
C THR A 53 20.68 -5.97 14.23
N PRO A 54 21.76 -6.53 13.66
CA PRO A 54 22.36 -5.98 12.44
C PRO A 54 21.38 -6.00 11.26
N LEU A 55 21.46 -4.97 10.42
CA LEU A 55 20.70 -4.90 9.17
C LEU A 55 21.31 -5.84 8.13
N LEU A 56 20.52 -6.30 7.16
CA LEU A 56 21.05 -7.12 6.07
C LEU A 56 22.10 -6.35 5.24
N PHE A 57 21.92 -5.03 5.08
CA PHE A 57 22.91 -4.15 4.44
C PHE A 57 24.31 -4.22 5.09
N GLU A 58 24.37 -4.43 6.41
CA GLU A 58 25.64 -4.55 7.16
C GLU A 58 26.23 -5.96 7.08
N ILE A 59 25.38 -6.97 6.87
CA ILE A 59 25.77 -8.38 6.81
C ILE A 59 26.21 -8.76 5.39
N PHE A 60 25.56 -8.21 4.39
CA PHE A 60 25.78 -8.56 3.00
C PHE A 60 27.11 -7.98 2.50
N PRO A 61 27.92 -8.77 1.78
CA PRO A 61 29.11 -8.26 1.12
C PRO A 61 28.77 -7.12 0.15
N HIS A 62 29.54 -6.05 0.14
CA HIS A 62 29.29 -4.88 -0.72
C HIS A 62 29.35 -5.21 -2.23
N ASP A 63 30.03 -6.30 -2.59
CA ASP A 63 30.21 -6.78 -3.97
C ASP A 63 29.19 -7.85 -4.39
N ILE A 64 28.26 -8.24 -3.50
CA ILE A 64 27.22 -9.21 -3.88
C ILE A 64 26.29 -8.57 -4.91
N LEU A 65 26.13 -9.22 -6.07
CA LEU A 65 25.26 -8.73 -7.15
C LEU A 65 23.82 -9.25 -7.05
N ASP A 66 23.64 -10.38 -6.38
CA ASP A 66 22.36 -11.07 -6.25
C ASP A 66 22.04 -11.33 -4.78
N TRP A 67 20.76 -11.33 -4.43
CA TRP A 67 20.33 -11.72 -3.09
C TRP A 67 20.67 -13.20 -2.84
N PRO A 68 21.20 -13.59 -1.67
CA PRO A 68 21.63 -14.97 -1.40
C PRO A 68 20.51 -16.00 -1.54
N THR A 69 19.29 -15.59 -1.24
CA THR A 69 18.11 -16.45 -1.20
C THR A 69 17.12 -16.06 -2.30
N LYS A 70 16.58 -17.05 -2.99
CA LYS A 70 15.53 -16.83 -3.98
C LYS A 70 14.24 -16.33 -3.31
N VAL A 71 13.74 -15.19 -3.76
CA VAL A 71 12.47 -14.61 -3.30
C VAL A 71 11.42 -14.66 -4.40
N ILE A 72 10.21 -15.05 -4.06
CA ILE A 72 9.06 -15.05 -4.96
C ILE A 72 7.98 -14.12 -4.41
N PHE A 73 7.70 -13.04 -5.15
CA PHE A 73 6.66 -12.06 -4.83
C PHE A 73 5.31 -12.48 -5.42
N LYS A 74 4.60 -13.37 -4.72
CA LYS A 74 3.28 -13.88 -5.14
C LYS A 74 2.18 -12.81 -5.11
N GLY A 75 2.40 -11.73 -4.37
CA GLY A 75 1.47 -10.60 -4.26
C GLY A 75 1.50 -9.63 -5.44
N TRP A 76 2.45 -9.77 -6.37
CA TRP A 76 2.53 -8.91 -7.56
C TRP A 76 1.68 -9.46 -8.70
N ASN A 77 0.65 -8.71 -9.12
CA ASN A 77 -0.29 -9.16 -10.14
C ASN A 77 -0.59 -8.05 -11.15
N SER A 78 -0.35 -8.30 -12.45
CA SER A 78 -0.83 -7.42 -13.52
C SER A 78 -2.34 -7.56 -13.73
N PRO A 79 -3.03 -6.56 -14.30
CA PRO A 79 -4.43 -6.69 -14.70
C PRO A 79 -4.66 -7.87 -15.65
N GLN A 80 -5.75 -8.63 -15.47
CA GLN A 80 -6.11 -9.72 -16.39
C GLN A 80 -6.86 -9.21 -17.63
N SER A 81 -6.95 -10.05 -18.66
CA SER A 81 -7.87 -9.81 -19.76
C SER A 81 -9.30 -9.61 -19.22
N LYS A 82 -10.03 -8.65 -19.79
CA LYS A 82 -11.38 -8.21 -19.36
C LYS A 82 -11.46 -7.51 -17.99
N TRP A 83 -10.38 -7.43 -17.20
CA TRP A 83 -10.41 -6.75 -15.90
C TRP A 83 -10.84 -5.29 -16.03
N GLN A 84 -10.19 -4.54 -16.92
CA GLN A 84 -10.51 -3.15 -17.18
C GLN A 84 -11.98 -2.97 -17.63
N GLN A 85 -12.45 -3.81 -18.57
CA GLN A 85 -13.84 -3.79 -19.01
C GLN A 85 -14.82 -4.03 -17.86
N TRP A 86 -14.48 -4.91 -16.92
CA TRP A 86 -15.33 -5.19 -15.75
C TRP A 86 -15.35 -4.00 -14.77
N VAL A 87 -14.19 -3.38 -14.53
CA VAL A 87 -14.07 -2.16 -13.71
C VAL A 87 -14.92 -1.04 -14.30
N GLU A 88 -14.81 -0.76 -15.60
CA GLU A 88 -15.56 0.30 -16.29
C GLU A 88 -17.08 0.06 -16.20
N SER A 89 -17.54 -1.16 -16.49
CA SER A 89 -18.96 -1.55 -16.40
C SER A 89 -19.55 -1.38 -14.99
N LEU A 90 -18.78 -1.75 -13.95
CA LEU A 90 -19.26 -1.64 -12.57
C LEU A 90 -19.08 -0.24 -11.99
N ALA A 91 -18.14 0.57 -12.50
CA ALA A 91 -17.96 1.96 -12.07
C ALA A 91 -19.23 2.79 -12.35
N GLU A 92 -19.89 2.57 -13.48
CA GLU A 92 -21.16 3.23 -13.82
C GLU A 92 -22.27 2.95 -12.80
N LYS A 93 -22.30 1.74 -12.24
CA LYS A 93 -23.38 1.28 -11.34
C LYS A 93 -23.06 1.49 -9.86
N HIS A 94 -21.80 1.31 -9.48
CA HIS A 94 -21.35 1.22 -8.08
C HIS A 94 -20.29 2.26 -7.70
N GLY A 95 -19.89 3.16 -8.62
CA GLY A 95 -18.87 4.18 -8.34
C GLY A 95 -19.20 5.07 -7.14
N SER A 96 -20.47 5.39 -6.92
CA SER A 96 -20.91 6.13 -5.72
C SER A 96 -20.66 5.36 -4.42
N VAL A 97 -20.93 4.04 -4.42
CA VAL A 97 -20.67 3.14 -3.30
C VAL A 97 -19.16 3.02 -3.05
N TRP A 98 -18.35 2.90 -4.10
CA TRP A 98 -16.90 2.83 -4.00
C TRP A 98 -16.31 4.12 -3.44
N ASN A 99 -16.84 5.27 -3.86
CA ASN A 99 -16.44 6.56 -3.33
C ASN A 99 -16.83 6.70 -1.85
N GLN A 100 -18.05 6.32 -1.48
CA GLN A 100 -18.52 6.37 -0.09
C GLN A 100 -17.69 5.46 0.84
N THR A 101 -17.28 4.30 0.36
CA THR A 101 -16.47 3.34 1.12
C THR A 101 -14.96 3.62 1.04
N GLY A 102 -14.55 4.62 0.26
CA GLY A 102 -13.15 5.03 0.11
C GLY A 102 -12.28 4.05 -0.66
N ILE A 103 -12.86 3.20 -1.51
CA ILE A 103 -12.13 2.20 -2.33
C ILE A 103 -12.10 2.57 -3.83
N LEU A 104 -12.71 3.68 -4.22
CA LEU A 104 -12.78 4.10 -5.63
C LEU A 104 -11.39 4.20 -6.25
N ASP A 105 -10.48 4.96 -5.64
CA ASP A 105 -9.12 5.16 -6.17
C ASP A 105 -8.34 3.84 -6.23
N ALA A 106 -8.54 2.94 -5.27
CA ALA A 106 -7.89 1.63 -5.28
C ALA A 106 -8.41 0.70 -6.39
N ILE A 107 -9.72 0.75 -6.67
CA ILE A 107 -10.31 -0.03 -7.76
C ILE A 107 -9.87 0.55 -9.11
N MET A 108 -9.98 1.87 -9.29
CA MET A 108 -9.51 2.55 -10.50
C MET A 108 -8.00 2.36 -10.69
N GLY A 109 -7.24 2.35 -9.61
CA GLY A 109 -5.80 2.09 -9.61
C GLY A 109 -5.42 0.70 -10.11
N SER A 110 -6.30 -0.29 -9.93
CA SER A 110 -6.04 -1.68 -10.29
C SER A 110 -6.01 -1.97 -11.79
N VAL A 111 -6.35 -0.99 -12.65
CA VAL A 111 -6.25 -1.13 -14.12
C VAL A 111 -4.89 -0.69 -14.66
N TYR A 112 -4.12 0.04 -13.85
CA TYR A 112 -2.78 0.49 -14.22
C TYR A 112 -1.76 -0.61 -13.96
N GLU A 113 -0.72 -0.64 -14.78
CA GLU A 113 0.33 -1.65 -14.70
C GLU A 113 1.65 -0.99 -14.33
N VAL A 114 2.23 -1.41 -13.21
CA VAL A 114 3.56 -0.99 -12.77
C VAL A 114 4.53 -2.12 -13.07
N GLN A 115 5.64 -1.80 -13.75
CA GLN A 115 6.67 -2.80 -14.02
C GLN A 115 7.30 -3.27 -12.69
N PHE A 116 7.35 -4.58 -12.48
CA PHE A 116 8.00 -5.16 -11.31
C PHE A 116 9.53 -4.97 -11.37
N ASN A 117 10.14 -4.53 -10.26
CA ASN A 117 11.60 -4.50 -10.13
C ASN A 117 12.01 -5.15 -8.80
N SER A 118 12.58 -6.36 -8.88
CA SER A 118 13.05 -7.10 -7.71
C SER A 118 14.21 -6.40 -7.00
N ASP A 119 15.13 -5.79 -7.75
CA ASP A 119 16.35 -5.21 -7.22
C ASP A 119 16.04 -4.03 -6.28
N LEU A 120 15.05 -3.23 -6.66
CA LEU A 120 14.53 -2.14 -5.82
C LEU A 120 13.92 -2.66 -4.52
N LEU A 121 13.04 -3.66 -4.60
CA LEU A 121 12.37 -4.21 -3.41
C LEU A 121 13.35 -4.90 -2.46
N LEU A 122 14.29 -5.68 -3.00
CA LEU A 122 15.29 -6.41 -2.22
C LEU A 122 16.36 -5.45 -1.66
N GLY A 123 16.77 -4.45 -2.43
CA GLY A 123 17.67 -3.39 -1.95
C GLY A 123 17.05 -2.57 -0.82
N LEU A 124 15.74 -2.30 -0.84
CA LEU A 124 15.03 -1.70 0.30
C LEU A 124 14.95 -2.65 1.50
N ALA A 125 14.66 -3.93 1.25
CA ALA A 125 14.60 -4.94 2.31
C ALA A 125 15.93 -5.08 3.05
N GLU A 126 17.06 -4.72 2.43
CA GLU A 126 18.37 -4.73 3.09
C GLU A 126 18.48 -3.74 4.27
N PHE A 127 17.72 -2.65 4.22
CA PHE A 127 17.65 -1.61 5.26
C PHE A 127 16.48 -1.82 6.23
N TRP A 128 15.69 -2.88 6.08
CA TRP A 128 14.52 -3.12 6.94
C TRP A 128 14.92 -3.52 8.37
N CYS A 129 14.38 -2.79 9.35
CA CYS A 129 14.49 -3.09 10.77
C CYS A 129 13.15 -3.62 11.32
N PRO A 130 13.04 -4.92 11.63
CA PRO A 130 11.83 -5.49 12.19
C PRO A 130 11.49 -4.99 13.61
N GLU A 131 12.45 -4.44 14.36
CA GLU A 131 12.24 -3.94 15.72
C GLU A 131 11.42 -2.64 15.72
N THR A 132 11.65 -1.76 14.74
CA THR A 132 10.96 -0.47 14.57
C THR A 132 9.86 -0.52 13.49
N ASN A 133 9.84 -1.55 12.65
CA ASN A 133 9.02 -1.65 11.44
C ASN A 133 9.25 -0.47 10.47
N THR A 134 10.52 -0.13 10.26
CA THR A 134 10.96 0.95 9.37
C THR A 134 12.22 0.55 8.61
N PHE A 135 12.62 1.37 7.64
CA PHE A 135 13.92 1.30 6.98
C PHE A 135 14.90 2.22 7.69
N VAL A 136 16.04 1.67 8.09
CA VAL A 136 17.11 2.38 8.76
C VAL A 136 18.26 2.58 7.78
N PHE A 137 18.38 3.80 7.24
CA PHE A 137 19.45 4.20 6.33
C PHE A 137 20.61 4.86 7.10
N PRO A 138 21.81 5.00 6.51
CA PRO A 138 22.93 5.66 7.18
C PRO A 138 22.65 7.11 7.61
N TRP A 139 21.71 7.77 6.94
CA TRP A 139 21.32 9.15 7.21
C TRP A 139 20.07 9.30 8.09
N GLY A 140 19.36 8.21 8.39
CA GLY A 140 18.14 8.27 9.21
C GLY A 140 17.12 7.16 8.94
N GLU A 141 16.01 7.24 9.66
CA GLU A 141 14.92 6.27 9.61
C GLU A 141 13.74 6.81 8.81
N ALA A 142 13.18 5.98 7.94
CA ALA A 142 11.94 6.26 7.22
C ALA A 142 11.16 4.95 7.00
N GLY A 143 9.85 5.03 6.82
CA GLY A 143 9.04 3.82 6.60
C GLY A 143 7.75 4.14 5.87
N LEU A 144 7.14 3.10 5.30
CA LEU A 144 5.76 3.20 4.81
C LEU A 144 4.84 3.41 5.99
N THR A 145 3.88 4.31 5.84
CA THR A 145 2.88 4.64 6.84
C THR A 145 1.47 4.42 6.31
N LEU A 146 0.45 4.65 7.15
CA LEU A 146 -0.95 4.62 6.70
C LEU A 146 -1.26 5.71 5.68
N GLU A 147 -0.55 6.84 5.70
CA GLU A 147 -0.69 7.90 4.69
C GLU A 147 -0.28 7.38 3.30
N ASP A 148 0.85 6.67 3.22
CA ASP A 148 1.35 6.07 1.99
C ASP A 148 0.37 5.04 1.42
N VAL A 149 -0.16 4.16 2.28
CA VAL A 149 -1.13 3.14 1.86
C VAL A 149 -2.43 3.78 1.37
N ALA A 150 -2.86 4.88 1.99
CA ALA A 150 -4.03 5.63 1.57
C ALA A 150 -3.81 6.34 0.22
N ILE A 151 -2.68 7.03 0.04
CA ILE A 151 -2.43 7.85 -1.15
C ILE A 151 -2.01 6.99 -2.35
N LEU A 152 -1.08 6.05 -2.16
CA LEU A 152 -0.53 5.23 -3.24
C LEU A 152 -1.45 4.05 -3.59
N GLY A 153 -2.06 3.46 -2.56
CA GLY A 153 -2.97 2.33 -2.72
C GLY A 153 -4.42 2.73 -2.93
N GLY A 154 -4.81 3.97 -2.61
CA GLY A 154 -6.21 4.39 -2.62
C GLY A 154 -7.06 3.69 -1.55
N LEU A 155 -6.44 3.15 -0.49
CA LEU A 155 -7.09 2.26 0.46
C LEU A 155 -7.61 2.99 1.70
N PRO A 156 -8.81 2.64 2.21
CA PRO A 156 -9.42 3.31 3.34
C PRO A 156 -8.70 2.99 4.67
N VAL A 157 -8.40 4.04 5.44
CA VAL A 157 -7.81 3.95 6.79
C VAL A 157 -8.88 3.80 7.87
N VAL A 158 -10.08 4.32 7.63
CA VAL A 158 -11.20 4.36 8.57
C VAL A 158 -12.32 3.45 8.10
N GLY A 159 -12.94 2.73 9.03
CA GLY A 159 -14.04 1.80 8.77
C GLY A 159 -14.05 0.68 9.81
N GLU A 160 -14.90 -0.32 9.60
CA GLU A 160 -14.89 -1.54 10.42
C GLU A 160 -13.59 -2.33 10.20
N GLY A 161 -13.14 -3.06 11.23
CA GLY A 161 -11.94 -3.90 11.09
C GLY A 161 -12.17 -5.10 10.17
N VAL A 162 -11.14 -5.50 9.42
CA VAL A 162 -11.20 -6.64 8.47
C VAL A 162 -11.54 -8.00 9.14
N GLY A 163 -11.36 -8.11 10.46
CA GLY A 163 -11.65 -9.32 11.24
C GLY A 163 -12.95 -9.28 12.04
N VAL A 164 -13.79 -8.25 11.84
CA VAL A 164 -15.09 -8.16 12.54
C VAL A 164 -16.03 -9.27 12.06
N SER A 165 -16.80 -9.81 13.00
CA SER A 165 -17.82 -10.83 12.74
C SER A 165 -18.86 -10.36 11.71
N VAL A 166 -19.23 -11.26 10.80
CA VAL A 166 -20.22 -11.00 9.74
C VAL A 166 -21.59 -10.71 10.36
N SER A 167 -22.16 -9.53 10.09
CA SER A 167 -23.54 -9.20 10.49
C SER A 167 -24.56 -10.04 9.73
N GLU A 168 -25.74 -10.29 10.31
CA GLU A 168 -26.79 -11.15 9.72
C GLU A 168 -27.14 -10.78 8.27
N GLU A 169 -27.20 -9.48 7.94
CA GLU A 169 -27.51 -9.00 6.58
C GLU A 169 -26.45 -9.35 5.51
N LEU A 170 -25.22 -9.70 5.92
CA LEU A 170 -24.13 -10.05 5.02
C LEU A 170 -23.97 -11.56 4.83
N VAL A 171 -24.58 -12.37 5.70
CA VAL A 171 -24.42 -13.84 5.72
C VAL A 171 -24.81 -14.44 4.38
N GLY A 172 -25.96 -14.07 3.82
CA GLY A 172 -26.42 -14.62 2.54
C GLY A 172 -25.48 -14.33 1.36
N ILE A 173 -24.79 -13.18 1.37
CA ILE A 173 -23.79 -12.84 0.34
C ILE A 173 -22.56 -13.72 0.50
N VAL A 174 -22.05 -13.86 1.74
CA VAL A 174 -20.87 -14.69 2.03
C VAL A 174 -21.14 -16.16 1.69
N GLU A 175 -22.31 -16.69 2.05
CA GLU A 175 -22.73 -18.06 1.72
C GLU A 175 -22.81 -18.28 0.22
N GLU A 176 -23.35 -17.32 -0.53
CA GLU A 176 -23.41 -17.39 -1.99
C GLU A 176 -22.00 -17.41 -2.61
N MET A 177 -21.07 -16.61 -2.10
CA MET A 177 -19.68 -16.60 -2.56
C MET A 177 -18.97 -17.93 -2.28
N GLU A 178 -19.16 -18.51 -1.08
CA GLU A 178 -18.66 -19.86 -0.77
C GLU A 178 -19.29 -20.90 -1.71
N ARG A 179 -20.60 -20.83 -1.94
CA ARG A 179 -21.30 -21.73 -2.86
C ARG A 179 -20.73 -21.65 -4.27
N GLN A 180 -20.42 -20.45 -4.78
CA GLN A 180 -19.79 -20.28 -6.09
C GLN A 180 -18.37 -20.83 -6.13
N ARG A 181 -17.59 -20.57 -5.07
CA ARG A 181 -16.24 -21.13 -4.91
C ARG A 181 -16.26 -22.66 -4.95
N GLU A 182 -17.18 -23.29 -4.24
CA GLU A 182 -17.34 -24.74 -4.25
C GLU A 182 -17.75 -25.30 -5.63
N LYS A 183 -18.67 -24.62 -6.33
CA LYS A 183 -19.04 -25.02 -7.70
C LYS A 183 -17.84 -25.02 -8.63
N ILE A 184 -16.98 -24.02 -8.54
CA ILE A 184 -15.75 -23.94 -9.35
C ILE A 184 -14.75 -25.04 -8.95
N LEU A 185 -14.58 -25.31 -7.65
CA LEU A 185 -13.70 -26.38 -7.17
C LEU A 185 -14.14 -27.79 -7.64
N LYS A 186 -15.45 -27.99 -7.83
CA LYS A 186 -16.02 -29.25 -8.36
C LYS A 186 -15.82 -29.41 -9.88
N ARG A 187 -15.40 -28.36 -10.60
CA ARG A 187 -15.05 -28.43 -12.04
C ARG A 187 -13.66 -29.07 -12.23
N ARG A 188 -13.34 -29.44 -13.49
CA ARG A 188 -12.07 -30.11 -13.85
C ARG A 188 -10.80 -29.39 -13.35
N ALA A 189 -10.85 -28.06 -13.20
CA ALA A 189 -9.73 -27.23 -12.77
C ALA A 189 -9.30 -27.45 -11.30
N LYS A 190 -10.17 -27.96 -10.42
CA LYS A 190 -9.93 -28.19 -8.98
C LYS A 190 -9.38 -26.98 -8.17
N LYS A 191 -9.35 -25.77 -8.75
CA LYS A 191 -8.92 -24.53 -8.10
C LYS A 191 -9.93 -23.42 -8.38
N ALA A 192 -10.23 -22.59 -7.38
CA ALA A 192 -11.06 -21.39 -7.55
C ALA A 192 -10.26 -20.27 -8.22
N ALA A 193 -9.86 -20.51 -9.47
CA ALA A 193 -8.96 -19.65 -10.23
C ALA A 193 -9.57 -18.26 -10.46
N HIS A 194 -8.75 -17.21 -10.46
CA HIS A 194 -9.19 -15.84 -10.81
C HIS A 194 -9.93 -15.79 -12.16
N TYR A 195 -9.45 -16.50 -13.17
CA TYR A 195 -10.08 -16.53 -14.49
C TYR A 195 -11.48 -17.18 -14.47
N GLU A 196 -11.65 -18.29 -13.73
CA GLU A 196 -12.97 -18.95 -13.58
C GLU A 196 -13.93 -18.03 -12.82
N TRP A 197 -13.41 -17.23 -11.90
CA TRP A 197 -14.20 -16.26 -11.14
C TRP A 197 -14.72 -15.13 -12.00
N ILE A 198 -13.87 -14.55 -12.86
CA ILE A 198 -14.28 -13.57 -13.88
C ILE A 198 -15.36 -14.18 -14.77
N LYS A 199 -15.11 -15.35 -15.35
CA LYS A 199 -16.10 -16.04 -16.20
C LYS A 199 -17.44 -16.23 -15.47
N ARG A 200 -17.40 -16.63 -14.20
CA ARG A 200 -18.61 -16.89 -13.42
C ARG A 200 -19.44 -15.63 -13.17
N PHE A 201 -18.82 -14.55 -12.68
CA PHE A 201 -19.55 -13.35 -12.25
C PHE A 201 -19.74 -12.29 -13.34
N MET A 202 -18.83 -12.23 -14.32
CA MET A 202 -18.92 -11.27 -15.43
C MET A 202 -19.71 -11.84 -16.61
N GLU A 203 -19.56 -13.13 -16.95
CA GLU A 203 -20.14 -13.72 -18.16
C GLU A 203 -21.37 -14.59 -17.89
N GLU A 204 -21.30 -15.50 -16.91
CA GLU A 204 -22.41 -16.43 -16.61
C GLU A 204 -23.50 -15.78 -15.74
N GLU A 205 -23.13 -14.94 -14.78
CA GLU A 205 -24.03 -14.26 -13.82
C GLU A 205 -23.90 -12.74 -13.88
N GLY A 206 -23.47 -12.20 -15.02
CA GLY A 206 -23.40 -10.76 -15.24
C GLY A 206 -24.76 -10.11 -15.00
N GLY A 207 -24.80 -9.04 -14.21
CA GLY A 207 -26.03 -8.37 -13.80
C GLY A 207 -26.78 -9.02 -12.64
N SER A 208 -26.26 -10.11 -12.04
CA SER A 208 -26.82 -10.67 -10.81
C SER A 208 -26.61 -9.74 -9.62
N GLU A 209 -27.43 -9.88 -8.58
CA GLU A 209 -27.28 -9.11 -7.33
C GLU A 209 -25.94 -9.37 -6.60
N PHE A 210 -25.24 -10.45 -6.96
CA PHE A 210 -23.97 -10.85 -6.37
C PHE A 210 -22.75 -10.47 -7.24
N GLU A 211 -22.95 -9.90 -8.43
CA GLU A 211 -21.85 -9.51 -9.33
C GLU A 211 -20.87 -8.57 -8.63
N HIS A 212 -21.37 -7.55 -7.93
CA HIS A 212 -20.54 -6.57 -7.22
C HIS A 212 -19.70 -7.20 -6.11
N ALA A 213 -20.29 -8.07 -5.29
CA ALA A 213 -19.55 -8.80 -4.25
C ALA A 213 -18.52 -9.77 -4.86
N GLY A 214 -18.91 -10.47 -5.94
CA GLY A 214 -18.01 -11.33 -6.72
C GLY A 214 -16.80 -10.57 -7.26
N PHE A 215 -17.02 -9.41 -7.87
CA PHE A 215 -15.96 -8.50 -8.33
C PHE A 215 -15.04 -8.07 -7.18
N LEU A 216 -15.62 -7.56 -6.09
CA LEU A 216 -14.85 -7.07 -4.94
C LEU A 216 -13.99 -8.17 -4.31
N SER A 217 -14.46 -9.42 -4.27
CA SER A 217 -13.65 -10.54 -3.75
C SER A 217 -12.46 -10.89 -4.62
N LEU A 218 -12.58 -10.76 -5.94
CA LEU A 218 -11.45 -10.92 -6.83
C LEU A 218 -10.46 -9.75 -6.68
N TRP A 219 -10.97 -8.51 -6.65
CA TRP A 219 -10.14 -7.34 -6.40
C TRP A 219 -9.33 -7.49 -5.09
N LEU A 220 -10.01 -7.84 -4.00
CA LEU A 220 -9.38 -8.08 -2.70
C LEU A 220 -8.37 -9.23 -2.75
N SER A 221 -8.71 -10.38 -3.33
CA SER A 221 -7.78 -11.53 -3.41
C SER A 221 -6.57 -11.28 -4.30
N ARG A 222 -6.69 -10.37 -5.27
CA ARG A 222 -5.64 -10.14 -6.29
C ARG A 222 -4.72 -8.99 -5.94
N PHE A 223 -5.25 -7.88 -5.44
CA PHE A 223 -4.51 -6.63 -5.29
C PHE A 223 -4.32 -6.17 -3.84
N VAL A 224 -5.17 -6.64 -2.91
CA VAL A 224 -5.21 -6.12 -1.52
C VAL A 224 -4.68 -7.13 -0.52
N PHE A 225 -5.22 -8.36 -0.56
CA PHE A 225 -4.87 -9.48 0.31
C PHE A 225 -4.49 -10.72 -0.51
N PRO A 226 -3.41 -10.67 -1.32
CA PRO A 226 -2.97 -11.83 -2.07
C PRO A 226 -2.56 -12.96 -1.14
N SER A 227 -2.72 -14.20 -1.62
CA SER A 227 -2.29 -15.42 -0.93
C SER A 227 -1.03 -15.99 -1.56
N VAL A 228 -0.19 -16.64 -0.75
CA VAL A 228 0.98 -17.41 -1.21
C VAL A 228 0.60 -18.48 -2.24
N THR A 229 -0.60 -19.05 -2.14
CA THR A 229 -1.08 -20.07 -3.09
C THR A 229 -1.25 -19.54 -4.52
N GLY A 230 -1.34 -18.22 -4.70
CA GLY A 230 -1.43 -17.53 -6.00
C GLY A 230 -2.71 -17.82 -6.78
N GLU A 231 -3.21 -16.82 -7.52
CA GLU A 231 -4.30 -16.93 -8.50
C GLU A 231 -5.61 -17.61 -8.05
N VAL A 232 -5.86 -17.71 -6.75
CA VAL A 232 -7.05 -18.36 -6.18
C VAL A 232 -7.78 -17.39 -5.27
N ILE A 233 -9.10 -17.34 -5.40
CA ILE A 233 -9.95 -16.53 -4.54
C ILE A 233 -9.90 -17.05 -3.10
N GLY A 234 -9.47 -16.17 -2.19
CA GLY A 234 -9.38 -16.44 -0.77
C GLY A 234 -10.76 -16.39 -0.10
N ARG A 235 -11.01 -17.29 0.85
CA ARG A 235 -12.24 -17.23 1.66
C ARG A 235 -12.24 -16.04 2.62
N HIS A 236 -11.04 -15.65 3.07
CA HIS A 236 -10.83 -14.56 4.03
C HIS A 236 -11.32 -13.20 3.53
N VAL A 237 -11.49 -13.02 2.21
CA VAL A 237 -11.96 -11.76 1.64
C VAL A 237 -13.49 -11.68 1.47
N PHE A 238 -14.23 -12.77 1.62
CA PHE A 238 -15.68 -12.79 1.39
C PHE A 238 -16.46 -11.89 2.35
N PRO A 239 -16.20 -11.90 3.68
CA PRO A 239 -16.81 -10.94 4.60
C PRO A 239 -16.58 -9.47 4.19
N ILE A 240 -15.35 -9.15 3.79
CA ILE A 240 -14.93 -7.80 3.41
C ILE A 240 -15.64 -7.38 2.13
N ALA A 241 -15.66 -8.24 1.11
CA ALA A 241 -16.35 -8.01 -0.15
C ALA A 241 -17.86 -7.80 0.06
N ALA A 242 -18.49 -8.62 0.91
CA ALA A 242 -19.90 -8.49 1.26
C ALA A 242 -20.18 -7.12 1.91
N ALA A 243 -19.39 -6.73 2.91
CA ALA A 243 -19.53 -5.43 3.58
C ALA A 243 -19.40 -4.25 2.60
N LEU A 244 -18.34 -4.24 1.79
CA LEU A 244 -18.08 -3.19 0.79
C LEU A 244 -19.19 -3.14 -0.28
N SER A 245 -19.73 -4.29 -0.70
CA SER A 245 -20.84 -4.34 -1.67
C SER A 245 -22.14 -3.72 -1.16
N LYS A 246 -22.32 -3.70 0.16
CA LYS A 246 -23.44 -3.02 0.84
C LYS A 246 -23.11 -1.59 1.27
N GLY A 247 -21.96 -1.05 0.84
CA GLY A 247 -21.55 0.31 1.16
C GLY A 247 -21.09 0.51 2.61
N LYS A 248 -20.74 -0.57 3.31
CA LYS A 248 -20.15 -0.49 4.65
C LYS A 248 -18.65 -0.22 4.55
N PRO A 249 -18.14 0.88 5.14
CA PRO A 249 -16.71 1.17 5.13
C PRO A 249 -15.91 0.14 5.94
N VAL A 250 -14.77 -0.30 5.41
CA VAL A 250 -13.84 -1.23 6.07
C VAL A 250 -12.46 -0.58 6.11
N ALA A 251 -11.78 -0.61 7.25
CA ALA A 251 -10.41 -0.11 7.41
C ALA A 251 -9.41 -1.12 6.83
N ILE A 252 -9.20 -1.07 5.51
CA ILE A 252 -8.35 -2.01 4.77
C ILE A 252 -6.87 -1.65 4.90
N ALA A 253 -6.52 -0.36 4.88
CA ALA A 253 -5.13 0.10 4.87
C ALA A 253 -4.29 -0.42 6.06
N PRO A 254 -4.78 -0.45 7.33
CA PRO A 254 -4.01 -1.00 8.44
C PRO A 254 -3.67 -2.49 8.28
N ALA A 255 -4.60 -3.29 7.75
CA ALA A 255 -4.36 -4.71 7.52
C ALA A 255 -3.33 -4.94 6.40
N VAL A 256 -3.38 -4.13 5.33
CA VAL A 256 -2.41 -4.19 4.24
C VAL A 256 -1.01 -3.79 4.72
N LEU A 257 -0.90 -2.70 5.48
CA LEU A 257 0.37 -2.24 6.04
C LEU A 257 0.98 -3.30 6.99
N GLY A 258 0.17 -3.86 7.88
CA GLY A 258 0.61 -4.93 8.77
C GLY A 258 1.09 -6.17 8.02
N ASN A 259 0.44 -6.53 6.91
CA ASN A 259 0.86 -7.66 6.08
C ASN A 259 2.18 -7.38 5.34
N LEU A 260 2.41 -6.14 4.88
CA LEU A 260 3.69 -5.71 4.30
C LEU A 260 4.82 -5.80 5.33
N TYR A 261 4.62 -5.30 6.55
CA TYR A 261 5.63 -5.37 7.61
C TYR A 261 5.94 -6.82 8.01
N LYS A 262 4.91 -7.68 8.06
CA LYS A 262 5.07 -9.10 8.33
C LYS A 262 5.93 -9.79 7.26
N ASP A 263 5.66 -9.53 5.98
CA ASP A 263 6.43 -10.13 4.88
C ASP A 263 7.85 -9.53 4.77
N LEU A 264 8.05 -8.24 5.08
CA LEU A 264 9.39 -7.62 5.18
C LEU A 264 10.22 -8.21 6.33
N ARG A 265 9.58 -8.49 7.48
CA ARG A 265 10.21 -9.24 8.59
C ARG A 265 10.62 -10.63 8.14
N GLU A 266 9.76 -11.35 7.42
CA GLU A 266 10.07 -12.68 6.89
C GLU A 266 11.25 -12.64 5.91
N LEU A 267 11.31 -11.63 5.03
CA LEU A 267 12.46 -11.39 4.16
C LEU A 267 13.74 -11.23 4.97
N LYS A 268 13.74 -10.35 5.97
CA LYS A 268 14.90 -10.12 6.83
C LYS A 268 15.36 -11.38 7.56
N GLU A 269 14.43 -12.08 8.20
CA GLU A 269 14.74 -13.24 9.05
C GLU A 269 15.26 -14.44 8.25
N LYS A 270 14.83 -14.61 7.00
CA LYS A 270 15.16 -15.76 6.16
C LYS A 270 16.16 -15.47 5.05
N ALA A 271 16.67 -14.24 4.93
CA ALA A 271 17.55 -13.83 3.82
C ALA A 271 18.88 -14.58 3.73
N MET A 272 19.28 -15.30 4.78
CA MET A 272 20.47 -16.15 4.83
C MET A 272 20.14 -17.65 4.80
N ASP A 273 18.85 -18.00 4.75
CA ASP A 273 18.42 -19.39 4.67
C ASP A 273 18.58 -19.91 3.24
N SER A 274 18.88 -21.20 3.08
CA SER A 274 18.92 -21.83 1.75
C SER A 274 17.53 -22.09 1.14
N ALA A 275 16.45 -21.80 1.88
CA ALA A 275 15.08 -22.06 1.45
C ALA A 275 14.50 -20.88 0.67
N THR A 276 13.72 -21.16 -0.39
CA THR A 276 13.01 -20.11 -1.14
C THR A 276 12.00 -19.39 -0.24
N ILE A 277 12.04 -18.05 -0.24
CA ILE A 277 11.10 -17.20 0.49
C ILE A 277 9.93 -16.85 -0.45
N CYS A 278 8.70 -17.02 0.03
CA CYS A 278 7.51 -16.63 -0.71
C CYS A 278 6.73 -15.58 0.08
N VAL A 279 6.67 -14.36 -0.47
CA VAL A 279 5.91 -13.25 0.11
C VAL A 279 4.65 -12.99 -0.70
N SER A 280 3.58 -12.57 -0.03
CA SER A 280 2.23 -12.41 -0.57
C SER A 280 1.66 -11.01 -0.42
N ALA A 281 2.26 -10.15 0.39
CA ALA A 281 1.85 -8.76 0.55
C ALA A 281 1.94 -7.99 -0.79
N PRO A 282 1.15 -6.91 -0.96
CA PRO A 282 1.17 -6.11 -2.18
C PRO A 282 2.41 -5.19 -2.24
N PHE A 283 3.59 -5.78 -2.50
CA PHE A 283 4.88 -5.08 -2.59
C PHE A 283 4.93 -3.96 -3.64
N GLN A 284 3.94 -3.88 -4.53
CA GLN A 284 3.74 -2.72 -5.40
C GLN A 284 3.66 -1.42 -4.60
N LEU A 285 3.05 -1.43 -3.39
CA LEU A 285 3.02 -0.26 -2.52
C LEU A 285 4.42 0.17 -2.06
N LEU A 286 5.30 -0.78 -1.74
CA LEU A 286 6.69 -0.48 -1.37
C LEU A 286 7.46 0.14 -2.54
N GLN A 287 7.26 -0.38 -3.76
CA GLN A 287 7.88 0.20 -4.95
C GLN A 287 7.37 1.61 -5.25
N LEU A 288 6.06 1.83 -5.16
CA LEU A 288 5.45 3.15 -5.36
C LEU A 288 5.93 4.16 -4.32
N TRP A 289 6.06 3.72 -3.06
CA TRP A 289 6.64 4.54 -2.00
C TRP A 289 8.07 4.94 -2.35
N ALA A 290 8.89 3.99 -2.82
CA ALA A 290 10.25 4.29 -3.23
C ALA A 290 10.30 5.30 -4.40
N PHE A 291 9.41 5.19 -5.38
CA PHE A 291 9.34 6.12 -6.51
C PHE A 291 8.98 7.56 -6.10
N GLU A 292 8.14 7.74 -5.09
CA GLU A 292 7.77 9.07 -4.60
C GLU A 292 8.86 9.66 -3.69
N HIS A 293 9.52 8.80 -2.90
CA HIS A 293 10.49 9.22 -1.88
C HIS A 293 11.93 9.31 -2.39
N PHE A 294 12.34 8.57 -3.42
CA PHE A 294 13.73 8.50 -3.90
C PHE A 294 13.87 8.82 -5.40
N PRO A 295 14.12 10.09 -5.79
CA PRO A 295 14.18 10.51 -7.19
C PRO A 295 15.20 9.77 -8.07
N LEU A 296 16.38 9.40 -7.54
CA LEU A 296 17.42 8.70 -8.33
C LEU A 296 17.05 7.27 -8.73
N ILE A 297 16.06 6.66 -8.06
CA ILE A 297 15.57 5.30 -8.32
C ILE A 297 14.07 5.32 -8.64
N SER A 298 13.64 6.41 -9.28
CA SER A 298 12.29 6.64 -9.73
C SER A 298 12.31 6.94 -11.23
N PRO A 299 11.44 6.31 -12.04
CA PRO A 299 11.29 6.73 -13.43
C PRO A 299 10.69 8.15 -13.49
N THR A 300 10.70 8.77 -14.67
CA THR A 300 10.03 10.08 -14.81
C THR A 300 8.51 9.89 -14.70
N PRO A 301 7.82 10.54 -13.74
CA PRO A 301 6.39 10.33 -13.53
C PRO A 301 5.55 10.90 -14.68
N ILE A 302 4.48 10.21 -15.03
CA ILE A 302 3.43 10.71 -15.93
C ILE A 302 2.61 11.76 -15.18
N SER A 303 2.24 12.84 -15.87
CA SER A 303 1.34 13.87 -15.32
C SER A 303 -0.08 13.32 -15.18
N LEU A 304 -0.68 13.53 -14.00
CA LEU A 304 -2.03 13.06 -13.71
C LEU A 304 -3.10 13.95 -14.33
N HIS A 305 -4.16 13.34 -14.84
CA HIS A 305 -5.41 14.01 -15.14
C HIS A 305 -6.32 14.07 -13.91
N PRO A 306 -7.25 15.04 -13.83
CA PRO A 306 -8.21 15.11 -12.73
C PRO A 306 -9.00 13.82 -12.56
N GLY A 307 -9.03 13.29 -11.34
CA GLY A 307 -9.73 12.04 -11.00
C GLY A 307 -8.92 10.77 -11.26
N GLU A 308 -7.70 10.86 -11.78
CA GLU A 308 -6.82 9.69 -11.86
C GLU A 308 -6.18 9.37 -10.50
N PRO A 309 -6.08 8.08 -10.14
CA PRO A 309 -5.42 7.66 -8.91
C PRO A 309 -3.91 7.88 -9.00
N ARG A 310 -3.24 8.10 -7.86
CA ARG A 310 -1.79 8.43 -7.80
C ARG A 310 -0.91 7.41 -8.53
N ILE A 311 -1.28 6.13 -8.52
CA ILE A 311 -0.58 5.05 -9.23
C ILE A 311 -0.46 5.29 -10.75
N ALA A 312 -1.38 6.03 -11.37
CA ALA A 312 -1.39 6.28 -12.81
C ALA A 312 -0.10 6.99 -13.30
N ARG A 313 0.59 7.72 -12.41
CA ARG A 313 1.91 8.32 -12.65
C ARG A 313 2.96 7.32 -13.13
N TRP A 314 2.79 6.04 -12.80
CA TRP A 314 3.80 5.00 -12.96
C TRP A 314 3.40 3.93 -13.97
N ASN A 315 2.33 4.18 -14.74
CA ASN A 315 1.77 3.23 -15.67
C ASN A 315 2.71 2.91 -16.84
N LYS A 316 3.07 1.63 -16.99
CA LYS A 316 3.86 1.08 -18.10
C LYS A 316 5.18 1.81 -18.35
N LEU A 317 5.78 2.34 -17.29
CA LEU A 317 7.10 2.96 -17.37
C LEU A 317 8.19 1.89 -17.33
N ASN A 318 9.21 2.06 -18.17
CA ASN A 318 10.39 1.21 -18.18
C ASN A 318 11.29 1.55 -16.99
N LEU A 319 11.81 0.51 -16.32
CA LEU A 319 12.69 0.65 -15.17
C LEU A 319 14.12 0.27 -15.53
N GLU A 320 15.01 1.27 -15.53
CA GLU A 320 16.46 1.08 -15.62
C GLU A 320 17.10 1.09 -14.22
N ILE A 321 16.49 0.33 -13.30
CA ILE A 321 16.90 0.26 -11.89
C ILE A 321 17.55 -1.10 -11.64
N ASN A 322 18.77 -1.08 -11.12
CA ASN A 322 19.53 -2.27 -10.74
C ASN A 322 20.03 -2.16 -9.30
N GLN A 323 20.44 -3.29 -8.72
CA GLN A 323 20.82 -3.36 -7.32
C GLN A 323 21.96 -2.38 -6.91
N PRO A 324 23.07 -2.22 -7.67
CA PRO A 324 24.10 -1.24 -7.33
C PRO A 324 23.59 0.21 -7.28
N LEU A 325 22.74 0.61 -8.23
CA LEU A 325 22.10 1.92 -8.21
C LEU A 325 21.20 2.07 -6.98
N VAL A 326 20.41 1.05 -6.63
CA VAL A 326 19.55 1.09 -5.45
C VAL A 326 20.36 1.27 -4.17
N ARG A 327 21.37 0.45 -3.92
CA ARG A 327 22.21 0.56 -2.73
C ARG A 327 22.90 1.91 -2.61
N SER A 328 23.41 2.47 -3.70
CA SER A 328 24.05 3.79 -3.68
C SER A 328 23.03 4.90 -3.44
N ALA A 329 21.88 4.87 -4.12
CA ALA A 329 20.84 5.89 -4.01
C ALA A 329 20.18 5.93 -2.61
N LEU A 330 20.00 4.79 -1.95
CA LEU A 330 19.39 4.70 -0.61
C LEU A 330 20.30 5.28 0.49
N GLN A 331 21.60 5.38 0.26
CA GLN A 331 22.56 5.93 1.22
C GLN A 331 22.70 7.46 1.14
N LEU A 332 22.06 8.13 0.17
CA LEU A 332 22.15 9.57 -0.04
C LEU A 332 20.95 10.29 0.61
N ALA A 333 21.22 11.11 1.63
CA ALA A 333 20.18 11.84 2.36
C ALA A 333 19.45 12.85 1.45
N GLU A 334 20.20 13.51 0.55
CA GLU A 334 19.67 14.47 -0.42
C GLU A 334 18.74 13.83 -1.46
N ASN A 335 18.82 12.51 -1.61
CA ASN A 335 17.95 11.74 -2.49
C ASN A 335 16.63 11.35 -1.79
N PHE A 336 16.37 11.75 -0.55
CA PHE A 336 15.11 11.44 0.12
C PHE A 336 14.16 12.64 0.19
N LYS A 337 12.94 12.46 -0.30
CA LYS A 337 11.84 13.42 -0.16
C LYS A 337 10.99 13.06 1.05
N TRP A 338 10.99 13.89 2.10
CA TRP A 338 10.22 13.63 3.32
C TRP A 338 8.71 13.77 3.17
N ARG A 339 8.24 14.63 2.28
CA ARG A 339 6.80 14.95 2.10
C ARG A 339 6.43 15.03 0.62
N PRO A 340 6.52 13.92 -0.12
CA PRO A 340 6.31 13.94 -1.57
C PRO A 340 4.86 14.32 -1.95
N TYR A 341 3.90 14.10 -1.06
CA TYR A 341 2.48 14.39 -1.31
C TYR A 341 2.06 15.83 -1.02
N ALA A 342 2.91 16.62 -0.34
CA ALA A 342 2.59 18.00 0.03
C ALA A 342 2.98 19.03 -1.05
N ALA A 343 3.78 18.62 -2.06
CA ALA A 343 4.28 19.52 -3.09
C ALA A 343 3.17 20.09 -3.99
N ASP A 344 2.03 19.39 -4.10
CA ASP A 344 0.90 19.74 -4.96
C ASP A 344 -0.21 20.53 -4.19
N LEU A 345 0.00 20.85 -2.90
CA LEU A 345 -0.97 21.58 -2.09
C LEU A 345 -0.69 23.09 -2.13
N GLU A 346 -1.40 23.82 -3.00
CA GLU A 346 -1.52 25.29 -2.87
C GLU A 346 -2.34 25.61 -1.60
N ASN A 347 -1.77 26.40 -0.67
CA ASN A 347 -2.40 26.78 0.59
C ASN A 347 -3.23 28.07 0.51
#